data_AF-A0A663M011-F1
#
_entry.id   AF-A0A663M011-F1
#
_cell.length_a   1.000
_cell.length_b   1.000
_cell.length_c   1.000
_cell.angle_alpha   90.00
_cell.angle_beta   90.00
_cell.angle_gamma   90.00
#
_symmetry.space_group_name_H-M   'P 1'
#
loop_
_entity.id
_entity.type
_entity.pdbx_description
1 polymer ?
#
loop_
_entity_poly.entity_id
_entity_poly.type
_entity_poly.pdbx_seq_one_letter_code
_entity_poly.pdbx_strand_id
1 'polypeptide(L)'
;MSFLQDAAIKLAQERAEIVAKYDRGREGAQIEPWEDADYRLYKVTDRFGFLHPEELPVHDAAIEKQKHIEIERTTKWLKMLKSWEKYKNSEKVKVIFTGEFIKEFHCSSEGKSGLYYLMSLR
;
A
#
# COMPACT_ATOMS: atom_id res chain seq x y z
N MET A 1 -67.92 -15.18 15.14
CA MET A 1 -67.61 -14.35 13.96
C MET A 1 -66.53 -13.28 14.21
N SER A 2 -66.24 -12.86 15.45
CA SER A 2 -65.26 -11.81 15.76
C SER A 2 -63.78 -12.21 15.68
N PHE A 3 -63.41 -13.38 16.24
CA PHE A 3 -62.00 -13.79 16.35
C PHE A 3 -61.23 -13.91 15.02
N LEU A 4 -61.90 -14.32 13.95
CA LEU A 4 -61.29 -14.42 12.62
C LEU A 4 -60.99 -13.04 12.01
N GLN A 5 -61.81 -12.04 12.35
CA GLN A 5 -61.63 -10.68 11.89
C GLN A 5 -60.48 -9.99 12.63
N ASP A 6 -60.36 -10.23 13.94
CA ASP A 6 -59.23 -9.78 14.75
C ASP A 6 -57.91 -10.42 14.31
N ALA A 7 -57.93 -11.71 13.95
CA ALA A 7 -56.78 -12.42 13.40
C ALA A 7 -56.35 -11.86 12.04
N ALA A 8 -57.31 -11.52 11.16
CA ALA A 8 -57.03 -10.92 9.87
C ALA A 8 -56.40 -9.51 9.99
N ILE A 9 -56.85 -8.72 10.96
CA ILE A 9 -56.29 -7.39 11.24
C ILE A 9 -54.85 -7.49 11.74
N LYS A 10 -54.57 -8.41 12.66
CA LYS A 10 -53.20 -8.67 13.13
C LYS A 10 -52.28 -9.10 12.00
N LEU A 11 -52.74 -10.02 11.15
CA LEU A 11 -51.94 -10.49 10.01
C LEU A 11 -51.67 -9.36 9.00
N ALA A 12 -52.66 -8.49 8.75
CA ALA A 12 -52.48 -7.35 7.87
C ALA A 12 -51.48 -6.34 8.44
N GLN A 13 -51.52 -6.11 9.75
CA GLN A 13 -50.57 -5.24 10.45
C GLN A 13 -49.15 -5.82 10.41
N GLU A 14 -48.98 -7.11 10.74
CA GLU A 14 -47.70 -7.80 10.64
C GLU A 14 -47.13 -7.74 9.22
N ARG A 15 -47.97 -7.96 8.21
CA ARG A 15 -47.57 -7.84 6.80
C ARG A 15 -47.12 -6.43 6.47
N ALA A 16 -47.84 -5.40 6.93
CA ALA A 16 -47.47 -4.01 6.70
C ALA A 16 -46.13 -3.67 7.38
N GLU A 17 -45.90 -4.16 8.60
CA GLU A 17 -44.64 -3.99 9.32
C GLU A 17 -43.47 -4.68 8.61
N ILE A 18 -43.69 -5.87 8.06
CA ILE A 18 -42.67 -6.60 7.27
C ILE A 18 -42.35 -5.82 5.99
N VAL A 19 -43.37 -5.41 5.22
CA VAL A 19 -43.18 -4.64 3.98
C VAL A 19 -42.44 -3.34 4.25
N ALA A 20 -42.82 -2.61 5.30
CA ALA A 20 -42.15 -1.38 5.70
C ALA A 20 -40.66 -1.57 6.07
N LYS A 21 -40.28 -2.74 6.58
CA LYS A 21 -38.86 -3.08 6.82
C LYS A 21 -38.10 -3.27 5.50
N TYR A 22 -38.71 -3.93 4.52
CA TYR A 22 -38.08 -4.11 3.19
C TYR A 22 -38.00 -2.80 2.40
N ASP A 23 -39.04 -1.97 2.45
CA ASP A 23 -39.07 -0.66 1.76
C ASP A 23 -37.97 0.29 2.27
N ARG A 24 -37.59 0.18 3.55
CA ARG A 24 -36.52 0.98 4.15
C ARG A 24 -35.12 0.61 3.62
N GLY A 25 -34.96 -0.59 3.06
CA GLY A 25 -33.68 -1.07 2.53
C GLY A 25 -32.56 -1.12 3.57
N ARG A 26 -31.32 -1.14 3.08
CA ARG A 26 -30.08 -1.33 3.88
C ARG A 26 -29.82 -0.17 4.84
N GLU A 27 -30.16 1.05 4.47
CA GLU A 27 -29.79 2.28 5.22
C GLU A 27 -30.48 2.41 6.59
N GLY A 28 -31.56 1.66 6.82
CA GLY A 28 -32.33 1.72 8.06
C GLY A 28 -32.35 0.43 8.89
N ALA A 29 -31.49 -0.54 8.56
CA ALA A 29 -31.31 -1.76 9.32
C ALA A 29 -30.08 -1.64 10.24
N GLN A 30 -30.19 -2.13 11.47
CA GLN A 30 -29.01 -2.40 12.31
C GLN A 30 -28.37 -3.66 11.73
N ILE A 31 -27.31 -3.48 10.96
CA ILE A 31 -26.53 -4.56 10.36
C ILE A 31 -25.29 -4.71 11.20
N GLU A 32 -25.11 -5.89 11.77
CA GLU A 32 -23.91 -6.18 12.53
C GLU A 32 -22.71 -6.22 11.58
N PRO A 33 -21.49 -5.79 12.00
CA PRO A 33 -20.35 -5.69 11.10
C PRO A 33 -20.07 -6.97 10.32
N TRP A 34 -20.30 -8.15 10.90
CA TRP A 34 -20.08 -9.44 10.23
C TRP A 34 -21.18 -9.84 9.22
N GLU A 35 -22.33 -9.16 9.22
CA GLU A 35 -23.41 -9.34 8.25
C GLU A 35 -23.21 -8.45 7.02
N ASP A 36 -22.23 -7.56 7.07
CA ASP A 36 -21.87 -6.70 5.94
C ASP A 36 -21.06 -7.47 4.89
N ALA A 37 -21.46 -7.35 3.62
CA ALA A 37 -20.75 -7.95 2.50
C ALA A 37 -19.34 -7.37 2.33
N ASP A 38 -19.13 -6.13 2.78
CA ASP A 38 -17.82 -5.48 2.75
C ASP A 38 -16.92 -5.89 3.94
N TYR A 39 -17.43 -6.72 4.87
CA TYR A 39 -16.67 -7.18 6.02
C TYR A 39 -15.63 -8.23 5.67
N ARG A 40 -14.38 -7.77 5.56
CA ARG A 40 -13.23 -8.61 5.27
C ARG A 40 -12.70 -9.26 6.54
N LEU A 41 -13.19 -10.47 6.83
CA LEU A 41 -12.74 -11.30 7.96
C LEU A 41 -11.26 -11.74 7.85
N TYR A 42 -10.73 -11.83 6.63
CA TYR A 42 -9.35 -12.20 6.36
C TYR A 42 -8.62 -11.08 5.62
N LYS A 43 -7.52 -10.62 6.20
CA LYS A 43 -6.57 -9.67 5.60
C LYS A 43 -5.83 -10.32 4.44
N VAL A 44 -5.50 -9.52 3.43
CA VAL A 44 -4.66 -9.94 2.30
C VAL A 44 -3.31 -10.40 2.85
N THR A 45 -2.97 -11.68 2.63
CA THR A 45 -1.66 -12.23 2.98
C THR A 45 -0.66 -11.87 1.89
N ASP A 46 0.50 -11.35 2.29
CA ASP A 46 1.62 -11.07 1.38
C ASP A 46 2.18 -12.35 0.75
N ARG A 47 3.01 -12.21 -0.29
CA ARG A 47 3.79 -13.28 -0.93
C ARG A 47 4.63 -14.09 0.06
N PHE A 48 5.01 -13.49 1.19
CA PHE A 48 5.75 -14.14 2.28
C PHE A 48 4.85 -14.67 3.41
N GLY A 49 3.54 -14.52 3.31
CA GLY A 49 2.57 -14.99 4.31
C GLY A 49 2.36 -14.04 5.49
N PHE A 50 2.85 -12.80 5.43
CA PHE A 50 2.55 -11.78 6.44
C PHE A 50 1.12 -11.23 6.26
N LEU A 51 0.42 -11.00 7.38
CA LEU A 51 -0.93 -10.42 7.39
C LEU A 51 -0.84 -8.89 7.42
N HIS A 52 -1.38 -8.21 6.40
CA HIS A 52 -1.36 -6.75 6.31
C HIS A 52 -2.72 -6.13 6.63
N PRO A 53 -2.77 -5.02 7.41
CA PRO A 53 -4.02 -4.34 7.71
C PRO A 53 -4.76 -3.81 6.50
N GLU A 54 -4.01 -3.32 5.52
CA GLU A 54 -4.51 -2.81 4.26
C GLU A 54 -4.05 -3.73 3.12
N GLU A 55 -4.71 -3.63 1.96
CA GLU A 55 -4.23 -4.32 0.77
C GLU A 55 -2.84 -3.79 0.41
N LEU A 56 -1.91 -4.71 0.09
CA LEU A 56 -0.60 -4.32 -0.38
C LEU A 56 -0.72 -3.51 -1.67
N PRO A 57 0.14 -2.50 -1.88
CA PRO A 57 0.17 -1.75 -3.13
C PRO A 57 0.21 -2.72 -4.31
N VAL A 58 -0.75 -2.55 -5.23
CA VAL A 58 -0.85 -3.40 -6.42
C VAL A 58 0.44 -3.24 -7.23
N HIS A 59 0.87 -4.33 -7.86
CA HIS A 59 2.01 -4.32 -8.76
C HIS A 59 1.74 -3.37 -9.94
N ASP A 60 2.24 -2.15 -9.86
CA ASP A 60 2.15 -1.12 -10.89
C ASP A 60 3.38 -1.19 -11.81
N ALA A 61 3.13 -1.19 -13.12
CA ALA A 61 4.17 -1.12 -14.14
C ALA A 61 5.05 0.14 -13.99
N ALA A 62 4.54 1.24 -13.43
CA ALA A 62 5.35 2.42 -13.13
C ALA A 62 6.35 2.16 -11.99
N ILE A 63 5.91 1.49 -10.92
CA ILE A 63 6.78 1.09 -9.79
C ILE A 63 7.86 0.12 -10.27
N GLU A 64 7.51 -0.83 -11.14
CA GLU A 64 8.48 -1.79 -11.65
C GLU A 64 9.53 -1.14 -12.57
N LYS A 65 9.10 -0.19 -13.42
CA LYS A 65 10.02 0.65 -14.20
C LYS A 65 10.96 1.46 -13.31
N GLN A 66 10.44 2.03 -12.22
CA GLN A 66 11.25 2.78 -11.25
C GLN A 66 12.31 1.89 -10.60
N LYS A 67 11.93 0.68 -10.15
CA LYS A 67 12.89 -0.31 -9.62
C LYS A 67 13.98 -0.66 -10.64
N HIS A 68 13.61 -0.86 -11.90
CA HIS A 68 14.58 -1.14 -12.96
C HIS A 68 15.57 0.01 -13.13
N ILE A 69 15.11 1.27 -13.10
CA ILE A 69 15.98 2.45 -13.15
C ILE A 69 16.95 2.48 -11.95
N GLU A 70 16.47 2.16 -10.75
CA GLU A 70 17.30 2.11 -9.55
C GLU A 70 18.38 1.01 -9.63
N ILE A 71 18.03 -0.16 -10.15
CA ILE A 71 18.98 -1.25 -10.43
C ILE A 71 20.02 -0.83 -11.47
N GLU A 72 19.60 -0.22 -12.58
CA GLU A 72 20.52 0.27 -13.61
C GLU A 72 21.46 1.35 -13.06
N ARG A 73 20.97 2.23 -12.19
CA ARG A 73 21.79 3.23 -11.51
C ARG A 73 22.84 2.56 -10.63
N THR A 74 22.48 1.63 -9.76
CA THR A 74 23.45 0.96 -8.86
C THR A 74 24.54 0.23 -9.65
N THR A 75 24.20 -0.43 -10.75
CA THR A 75 25.22 -1.08 -11.62
C THR A 75 26.14 -0.07 -12.30
N LYS A 76 25.62 1.09 -12.71
CA LYS A 76 26.42 2.19 -13.26
C LYS A 76 27.35 2.80 -12.20
N TRP A 77 26.84 3.02 -10.99
CA TRP A 77 27.63 3.48 -9.85
C TRP A 77 28.77 2.52 -9.52
N LEU A 78 28.50 1.22 -9.49
CA LEU A 78 29.51 0.19 -9.28
C LEU A 78 30.61 0.23 -10.35
N LYS A 79 30.25 0.42 -11.63
CA LYS A 79 31.23 0.60 -12.72
C LYS A 79 32.07 1.87 -12.54
N MET A 80 31.46 2.97 -12.11
CA MET A 80 32.17 4.22 -11.86
C MET A 80 33.15 4.11 -10.70
N LEU A 81 32.76 3.44 -9.61
CA LEU A 81 33.64 3.17 -8.46
C LEU A 81 34.82 2.27 -8.84
N LYS A 82 34.60 1.23 -9.65
CA LYS A 82 35.67 0.36 -10.15
C LYS A 82 36.73 1.08 -11.00
N SER A 83 36.35 2.16 -11.67
CA SER A 83 37.25 2.99 -12.47
C SER A 83 37.31 4.42 -11.95
N TRP A 84 37.32 4.57 -10.62
CA TRP A 84 37.22 5.86 -9.94
C TRP A 84 38.26 6.88 -10.41
N GLU A 85 39.52 6.45 -10.57
CA GLU A 85 40.62 7.29 -11.04
C GLU A 85 40.34 7.98 -12.38
N LYS A 86 39.56 7.35 -13.25
CA LYS A 86 39.15 7.90 -14.56
C LYS A 86 38.03 8.93 -14.43
N TYR A 87 37.11 8.74 -13.49
CA TYR A 87 35.87 9.51 -13.41
C TYR A 87 35.91 10.65 -12.39
N LYS A 88 36.77 10.59 -11.37
CA LYS A 88 36.83 11.53 -10.24
C LYS A 88 36.92 13.02 -10.62
N ASN A 89 37.56 13.33 -11.75
CA ASN A 89 37.76 14.72 -12.22
C ASN A 89 36.76 15.14 -13.31
N SER A 90 35.80 14.28 -13.68
CA SER A 90 34.84 14.59 -14.73
C SER A 90 33.76 15.56 -14.26
N GLU A 91 33.27 16.40 -15.18
CA GLU A 91 32.19 17.36 -14.88
C GLU A 91 30.91 16.68 -14.38
N LYS A 92 30.65 15.46 -14.87
CA LYS A 92 29.53 14.63 -14.43
C LYS A 92 29.61 14.31 -12.94
N VAL A 93 30.79 13.95 -12.45
CA VAL A 93 31.02 13.66 -11.03
C VAL A 93 30.83 14.95 -10.22
N LYS A 94 31.41 16.07 -10.65
CA LYS A 94 31.25 17.35 -9.95
C LYS A 94 29.79 17.73 -9.76
N VAL A 95 28.95 17.63 -10.80
CA VAL A 95 27.50 17.92 -10.72
C VAL A 95 26.76 16.98 -9.77
N ILE A 96 27.16 15.71 -9.71
CA ILE A 96 26.51 14.73 -8.84
C ILE A 96 26.90 14.94 -7.36
N PHE A 97 28.15 15.29 -7.08
CA PHE A 97 28.66 15.49 -5.72
C PHE A 97 28.37 16.90 -5.16
N THR A 98 27.98 17.87 -5.98
CA THR A 98 27.56 19.21 -5.52
C THR A 98 26.05 19.34 -5.27
N GLY A 99 25.24 18.39 -5.77
CA GLY A 99 23.82 18.30 -5.44
C GLY A 99 23.57 17.65 -4.08
N GLU A 100 22.44 17.93 -3.44
CA GLU A 100 22.05 17.42 -2.10
C GLU A 100 21.94 15.88 -1.99
N PHE A 101 22.24 15.14 -3.06
CA PHE A 101 22.11 13.69 -3.15
C PHE A 101 23.20 12.93 -2.39
N ILE A 102 24.30 13.60 -2.01
CA ILE A 102 25.42 12.98 -1.31
C ILE A 102 25.93 13.95 -0.22
N LYS A 103 25.17 14.12 0.87
CA LYS A 103 25.66 14.94 2.00
C LYS A 103 26.73 14.23 2.85
N GLU A 104 26.92 12.91 2.72
CA GLU A 104 27.96 12.20 3.48
C GLU A 104 28.63 11.08 2.67
N PHE A 105 29.61 11.45 1.82
CA PHE A 105 30.64 10.52 1.37
C PHE A 105 31.94 10.90 2.09
N HIS A 106 32.12 10.43 3.32
CA HIS A 106 33.38 10.60 4.02
C HIS A 106 34.41 9.60 3.45
N CYS A 107 35.28 10.10 2.59
CA CYS A 107 36.49 9.39 2.17
C CYS A 107 37.48 9.41 3.35
N SER A 108 37.43 8.41 4.23
CA SER A 108 38.44 8.23 5.28
C SER A 108 39.73 7.71 4.64
N SER A 109 40.85 8.38 4.91
CA SER A 109 42.19 8.05 4.42
C SER A 109 42.74 6.70 4.93
N GLU A 110 41.98 5.97 5.75
CA GLU A 110 42.39 4.70 6.34
C GLU A 110 41.42 3.58 5.95
N GLY A 111 41.59 3.03 4.74
CA GLY A 111 41.47 1.61 4.40
C GLY A 111 40.20 0.81 4.73
N LYS A 112 39.13 1.38 5.28
CA LYS A 112 37.89 0.65 5.62
C LYS A 112 36.67 1.47 5.22
N SER A 113 36.25 1.33 3.97
CA SER A 113 34.99 1.87 3.49
C SER A 113 33.82 1.05 4.04
N GLY A 114 33.25 1.49 5.16
CA GLY A 114 31.95 1.02 5.63
C GLY A 114 30.85 1.57 4.73
N LEU A 115 30.27 0.74 3.86
CA LEU A 115 29.09 1.08 3.06
C LEU A 115 27.84 0.86 3.91
N TYR A 116 27.41 1.87 4.67
CA TYR A 116 26.07 1.89 5.24
C TYR A 116 25.18 2.68 4.27
N TYR A 117 24.44 1.97 3.43
CA TYR A 117 23.45 2.57 2.54
C TYR A 117 22.21 2.98 3.35
N LEU A 118 22.02 4.28 3.55
CA LEU A 118 20.70 4.87 3.80
C LEU A 118 20.28 5.64 2.54
N MET A 119 19.86 4.89 1.52
CA MET A 119 19.10 5.43 0.40
C MET A 119 17.65 5.66 0.86
N SER A 120 17.41 6.70 1.65
CA SER A 120 16.07 7.27 1.79
C SER A 120 15.91 8.38 0.75
N LEU A 121 15.23 8.04 -0.35
CA LEU A 121 14.66 9.02 -1.27
C LEU A 121 13.41 9.63 -0.60
N ARG A 122 13.37 10.96 -0.51
CA ARG A 122 12.12 11.71 -0.51
C ARG A 122 11.84 12.16 -1.94
#